data_AF-C5L3F8-F1
#
_entry.id   AF-C5L3F8-F1
#
_cell.length_a   1.000
_cell.length_b   1.000
_cell.length_c   1.000
_cell.angle_alpha   90.00
_cell.angle_beta   90.00
_cell.angle_gamma   90.00
#
_symmetry.space_group_name_H-M   'P 1'
#
loop_
_entity.id
_entity.type
_entity.pdbx_description
1 polymer ?
#
loop_
_entity_poly.entity_id
_entity_poly.type
_entity_poly.pdbx_seq_one_letter_code
_entity_poly.pdbx_strand_id
1 'polypeptide(L)'
;MPSHDHHQHHRPDTEDPAKQVKNTLEELSASLDVDNAVQEMADITPTPEQQIKILIDRIGASCDIKKEQRQAHYEAFGKLFSGDRRGISWEVTALEKALDDFADPEIIEDMKLDIPNIVDIFVMELVKTLH
;
A
#
# COMPACT_ATOMS: atom_id res chain seq x y z
N MET A 1 -5.42 -53.26 8.84
CA MET A 1 -4.38 -52.31 8.40
C MET A 1 -3.97 -52.73 6.99
N PRO A 2 -3.97 -51.79 6.04
CA PRO A 2 -2.80 -50.95 5.84
C PRO A 2 -3.11 -49.45 5.92
N SER A 3 -2.16 -48.74 6.52
CA SER A 3 -2.00 -47.28 6.47
C SER A 3 -1.77 -46.83 5.03
N HIS A 4 -2.35 -45.69 4.64
CA HIS A 4 -1.71 -44.79 3.70
C HIS A 4 -1.92 -43.36 4.18
N ASP A 5 -0.80 -42.80 4.58
CA ASP A 5 -0.60 -41.45 5.05
C ASP A 5 -0.63 -40.46 3.87
N HIS A 6 -1.12 -39.26 4.20
CA HIS A 6 -1.00 -37.96 3.54
C HIS A 6 -0.48 -37.88 2.10
N HIS A 7 -1.26 -37.21 1.25
CA HIS A 7 -0.81 -36.00 0.56
C HIS A 7 -1.96 -35.00 0.57
N GLN A 8 -2.09 -34.26 1.67
CA GLN A 8 -2.75 -32.96 1.57
C GLN A 8 -1.84 -32.11 0.68
N HIS A 9 -2.30 -31.78 -0.52
CA HIS A 9 -1.74 -30.69 -1.29
C HIS A 9 -1.90 -29.42 -0.45
N HIS A 10 -0.83 -29.04 0.25
CA HIS A 10 -0.62 -27.65 0.66
C HIS A 10 -0.63 -26.83 -0.64
N ARG A 11 -1.80 -26.27 -0.97
CA ARG A 11 -1.83 -25.10 -1.84
C ARG A 11 -1.01 -24.04 -1.09
N PRO A 12 -0.11 -23.29 -1.75
CA PRO A 12 0.41 -22.09 -1.11
C PRO A 12 -0.83 -21.25 -0.75
N ASP A 13 -1.01 -20.96 0.53
CA ASP A 13 -1.95 -19.94 0.98
C ASP A 13 -1.70 -18.71 0.11
N THR A 14 -2.61 -18.42 -0.82
CA THR A 14 -2.59 -17.14 -1.54
C THR A 14 -2.96 -16.11 -0.50
N GLU A 15 -1.95 -15.61 0.21
CA GLU A 15 -2.13 -14.62 1.27
C GLU A 15 -2.90 -13.42 0.71
N ASP A 16 -3.81 -12.86 1.50
CA ASP A 16 -4.63 -11.74 1.07
C ASP A 16 -3.74 -10.56 0.60
N PRO A 17 -3.95 -9.99 -0.60
CA PRO A 17 -3.10 -8.93 -1.13
C PRO A 17 -3.00 -7.71 -0.21
N ALA A 18 -4.07 -7.36 0.52
CA ALA A 18 -4.04 -6.24 1.46
C ALA A 18 -3.13 -6.55 2.66
N LYS A 19 -3.17 -7.78 3.16
CA LYS A 19 -2.25 -8.26 4.21
C LYS A 19 -0.79 -8.24 3.73
N GLN A 20 -0.52 -8.71 2.51
CA GLN A 20 0.84 -8.69 1.96
C GLN A 20 1.40 -7.27 1.85
N VAL A 21 0.63 -6.34 1.26
CA VAL A 21 1.03 -4.93 1.17
C VAL A 21 1.23 -4.31 2.55
N LYS A 22 0.35 -4.63 3.52
CA LYS A 22 0.50 -4.16 4.89
C LYS A 22 1.82 -4.65 5.50
N ASN A 23 2.15 -5.93 5.39
CA ASN A 23 3.39 -6.49 5.94
C ASN A 23 4.62 -5.82 5.31
N THR A 24 4.64 -5.68 3.97
CA THR A 24 5.73 -5.00 3.27
C THR A 24 5.90 -3.55 3.74
N LEU A 25 4.81 -2.81 3.99
CA LEU A 25 4.90 -1.44 4.52
C LEU A 25 5.35 -1.40 6.00
N GLU A 26 4.97 -2.38 6.82
CA GLU A 26 5.47 -2.50 8.19
C GLU A 26 6.98 -2.79 8.22
N GLU A 27 7.46 -3.64 7.31
CA GLU A 27 8.89 -3.91 7.11
C GLU A 27 9.64 -2.69 6.56
N LEU A 28 9.03 -1.95 5.63
CA LEU A 28 9.55 -0.67 5.14
C LEU A 28 9.69 0.34 6.28
N SER A 29 8.69 0.43 7.17
CA SER A 29 8.75 1.30 8.36
C SER A 29 9.90 0.96 9.32
N ALA A 30 10.37 -0.29 9.33
CA ALA A 30 11.48 -0.74 10.17
C ALA A 30 12.85 -0.62 9.49
N SER A 31 12.92 -0.90 8.18
CA SER A 31 14.17 -0.96 7.40
C SER A 31 14.50 0.34 6.66
N LEU A 32 13.48 1.10 6.28
CA LEU A 32 13.52 2.23 5.33
C LEU A 32 14.08 1.84 3.94
N ASP A 33 14.08 0.54 3.60
CA ASP A 33 14.52 0.04 2.30
C ASP A 33 13.38 0.15 1.27
N VAL A 34 13.28 1.33 0.65
CA VAL A 34 12.25 1.65 -0.34
C VAL A 34 12.33 0.72 -1.56
N ASP A 35 13.53 0.40 -2.05
CA ASP A 35 13.67 -0.34 -3.32
C ASP A 35 13.26 -1.81 -3.18
N ASN A 36 13.53 -2.42 -2.01
CA ASN A 36 13.04 -3.75 -1.65
C ASN A 36 11.51 -3.75 -1.51
N ALA A 37 10.95 -2.79 -0.77
CA ALA A 37 9.50 -2.70 -0.59
C ALA A 37 8.74 -2.51 -1.92
N VAL A 38 9.27 -1.70 -2.84
CA VAL A 38 8.70 -1.56 -4.18
C VAL A 38 8.75 -2.87 -4.96
N GLN A 39 9.81 -3.68 -4.79
CA GLN A 39 9.92 -4.99 -5.45
C GLN A 39 8.86 -5.95 -4.93
N GLU A 40 8.75 -6.08 -3.62
CA GLU A 40 7.75 -6.93 -2.99
C GLU A 40 6.33 -6.51 -3.38
N MET A 41 6.02 -5.21 -3.32
CA MET A 41 4.69 -4.72 -3.73
C MET A 41 4.40 -4.96 -5.22
N ALA A 42 5.40 -4.84 -6.09
CA ALA A 42 5.24 -5.09 -7.52
C ALA A 42 4.92 -6.57 -7.83
N ASP A 43 5.37 -7.49 -6.98
CA ASP A 43 5.11 -8.94 -7.13
C ASP A 43 3.70 -9.34 -6.63
N ILE A 44 3.01 -8.46 -5.90
CA ILE A 44 1.62 -8.65 -5.47
C ILE A 44 0.70 -8.29 -6.64
N THR A 45 -0.20 -9.21 -7.00
CA THR A 45 -1.13 -9.06 -8.14
C THR A 45 -2.60 -8.90 -7.71
N PRO A 46 -2.98 -7.82 -7.00
CA PRO A 46 -4.37 -7.53 -6.67
C PRO A 46 -5.17 -7.12 -7.91
N THR A 47 -6.49 -7.38 -7.90
CA THR A 47 -7.38 -6.83 -8.93
C THR A 47 -7.48 -5.30 -8.81
N PRO A 48 -7.90 -4.58 -9.87
CA PRO A 48 -8.01 -3.12 -9.81
C PRO A 48 -8.91 -2.62 -8.67
N GLU A 49 -10.01 -3.32 -8.40
CA GLU A 49 -10.90 -3.00 -7.26
C GLU A 49 -10.22 -3.19 -5.90
N GLN A 50 -9.35 -4.20 -5.78
CA GLN A 50 -8.56 -4.43 -4.56
C GLN A 50 -7.48 -3.37 -4.41
N GLN A 51 -6.80 -2.97 -5.50
CA GLN A 51 -5.78 -1.92 -5.48
C GLN A 51 -6.33 -0.64 -4.87
N ILE A 52 -7.49 -0.17 -5.33
CA ILE A 52 -8.12 1.06 -4.82
C ILE A 52 -8.33 0.96 -3.30
N LYS A 53 -8.95 -0.13 -2.83
CA LYS A 53 -9.24 -0.32 -1.40
C LYS A 53 -7.97 -0.39 -0.55
N ILE A 54 -6.96 -1.11 -1.05
CA ILE A 54 -5.65 -1.21 -0.39
C ILE A 54 -5.01 0.17 -0.30
N LEU A 55 -4.98 0.93 -1.40
CA LEU A 55 -4.33 2.23 -1.44
C LEU A 55 -5.00 3.23 -0.50
N ILE A 56 -6.34 3.33 -0.48
CA ILE A 56 -7.07 4.23 0.46
C ILE A 56 -6.67 3.92 1.90
N ASP A 57 -6.77 2.65 2.28
CA ASP A 57 -6.49 2.18 3.64
C ASP A 57 -5.01 2.37 4.02
N ARG A 58 -4.07 2.09 3.11
CA ARG A 58 -2.63 2.24 3.37
C ARG A 58 -2.18 3.70 3.35
N ILE A 59 -2.76 4.57 2.53
CA ILE A 59 -2.53 6.02 2.56
C ILE A 59 -2.98 6.58 3.92
N GLY A 60 -4.20 6.24 4.34
CA GLY A 60 -4.73 6.67 5.63
C GLY A 60 -3.87 6.21 6.81
N ALA A 61 -3.52 4.92 6.85
CA ALA A 61 -2.63 4.38 7.88
C ALA A 61 -1.24 5.02 7.87
N SER A 62 -0.71 5.36 6.68
CA SER A 62 0.57 6.06 6.58
C SER A 62 0.48 7.46 7.16
N CYS A 63 -0.65 8.13 7.19
CA CYS A 63 -0.72 9.46 7.79
C CYS A 63 -0.50 9.47 9.32
N ASP A 64 -0.73 8.34 10.00
CA ASP A 64 -0.61 8.20 11.46
C ASP A 64 0.80 7.83 11.95
N ILE A 65 1.73 7.49 11.04
CA ILE A 65 3.09 7.09 11.41
C ILE A 65 4.07 8.28 11.40
N LYS A 66 5.30 8.04 11.89
CA LYS A 66 6.34 9.07 11.99
C LYS A 66 6.73 9.59 10.61
N LYS A 67 7.06 10.88 10.52
CA LYS A 67 7.39 11.59 9.27
C LYS A 67 8.40 10.86 8.38
N GLU A 68 9.49 10.36 8.95
CA GLU A 68 10.53 9.64 8.20
C GLU A 68 9.99 8.35 7.55
N GLN A 69 9.14 7.61 8.27
CA GLN A 69 8.50 6.39 7.76
C GLN A 69 7.45 6.72 6.70
N ARG A 70 6.68 7.80 6.90
CA ARG A 70 5.74 8.29 5.88
C ARG A 70 6.43 8.63 4.58
N GLN A 71 7.56 9.33 4.65
CA GLN A 71 8.33 9.68 3.46
C GLN A 71 8.77 8.44 2.70
N ALA A 72 9.25 7.41 3.41
CA ALA A 72 9.59 6.12 2.79
C ALA A 72 8.37 5.45 2.13
N HIS A 73 7.20 5.45 2.78
CA HIS A 73 5.96 4.91 2.20
C HIS A 73 5.56 5.66 0.92
N TYR A 74 5.58 6.99 0.95
CA TYR A 74 5.19 7.81 -0.20
C TYR A 74 6.18 7.69 -1.35
N GLU A 75 7.48 7.58 -1.07
CA GLU A 75 8.49 7.30 -2.09
C GLU A 75 8.29 5.91 -2.71
N ALA A 76 7.95 4.91 -1.90
CA ALA A 76 7.65 3.56 -2.39
C ALA A 76 6.42 3.56 -3.31
N PHE A 77 5.35 4.27 -2.94
CA PHE A 77 4.21 4.46 -3.83
C PHE A 77 4.61 5.18 -5.12
N GLY A 78 5.33 6.31 -5.03
CA GLY A 78 5.80 7.04 -6.21
C GLY A 78 6.59 6.16 -7.17
N LYS A 79 7.54 5.37 -6.66
CA LYS A 79 8.33 4.42 -7.46
C LYS A 79 7.47 3.29 -8.04
N LEU A 80 6.53 2.74 -7.28
CA LEU A 80 5.61 1.69 -7.75
C LEU A 80 4.80 2.14 -8.96
N PHE A 81 4.37 3.41 -9.00
CA PHE A 81 3.53 3.95 -10.07
C PHE A 81 4.28 4.76 -11.15
N SER A 82 5.58 5.01 -10.98
CA SER A 82 6.42 5.75 -11.95
C SER A 82 6.57 5.07 -13.34
N GLY A 83 6.22 3.78 -13.46
CA GLY A 83 6.31 3.04 -14.72
C GLY A 83 7.71 2.58 -15.11
N ASP A 84 8.73 2.82 -14.27
CA ASP A 84 10.12 2.45 -14.55
C ASP A 84 10.36 0.92 -14.55
N ARG A 85 9.46 0.15 -13.92
CA ARG A 85 9.57 -1.31 -13.84
C ARG A 85 8.56 -1.98 -14.77
N ARG A 86 9.07 -2.80 -15.69
CA ARG A 86 8.25 -3.64 -16.59
C ARG A 86 7.55 -4.75 -15.81
N GLY A 87 6.27 -4.99 -16.10
CA GLY A 87 5.50 -6.12 -15.56
C GLY A 87 4.71 -5.83 -14.29
N ILE A 88 4.70 -4.57 -13.82
CA ILE A 88 3.85 -4.14 -12.70
C ILE A 88 2.37 -4.26 -13.08
N SER A 89 1.58 -4.95 -12.26
CA SER A 89 0.12 -5.09 -12.41
C SER A 89 -0.68 -3.97 -11.75
N TRP A 90 -0.01 -3.05 -11.05
CA TRP A 90 -0.63 -1.90 -10.39
C TRP A 90 -0.97 -0.82 -11.42
N GLU A 91 -2.22 -0.40 -11.42
CA GLU A 91 -2.76 0.54 -12.40
C GLU A 91 -2.72 1.97 -11.85
N VAL A 92 -2.18 2.91 -12.63
CA VAL A 92 -2.16 4.34 -12.26
C VAL A 92 -3.58 4.87 -12.03
N THR A 93 -4.56 4.40 -12.80
CA THR A 93 -5.99 4.73 -12.62
C THR A 93 -6.54 4.28 -11.26
N ALA A 94 -6.02 3.19 -10.67
CA ALA A 94 -6.39 2.75 -9.33
C ALA A 94 -5.81 3.68 -8.26
N LEU A 95 -4.58 4.19 -8.45
CA LEU A 95 -3.98 5.22 -7.59
C LEU A 95 -4.76 6.53 -7.66
N GLU A 96 -5.04 7.04 -8.86
CA GLU A 96 -5.82 8.27 -9.06
C GLU A 96 -7.17 8.18 -8.34
N LYS A 97 -7.89 7.07 -8.55
CA LYS A 97 -9.17 6.84 -7.89
C LYS A 97 -9.04 6.74 -6.37
N ALA A 98 -8.01 6.07 -5.86
CA ALA A 98 -7.78 5.99 -4.42
C ALA A 98 -7.48 7.36 -3.79
N LEU A 99 -6.73 8.22 -4.48
CA LEU A 99 -6.44 9.58 -4.03
C LEU A 99 -7.70 10.45 -4.02
N ASP A 100 -8.52 10.37 -5.08
CA ASP A 100 -9.80 11.08 -5.15
C ASP A 100 -10.77 10.60 -4.06
N ASP A 101 -10.89 9.29 -3.88
CA ASP A 101 -11.77 8.71 -2.86
C ASP A 101 -11.26 9.07 -1.44
N PHE A 102 -9.95 9.08 -1.20
CA PHE A 102 -9.36 9.50 0.09
C PHE A 102 -9.51 11.01 0.35
N ALA A 103 -9.54 11.83 -0.69
CA ALA A 103 -9.76 13.28 -0.60
C ALA A 103 -11.22 13.66 -0.32
N ASP A 104 -12.13 12.69 -0.18
CA ASP A 104 -13.51 12.93 0.24
C ASP A 104 -13.53 13.75 1.55
N PRO A 105 -14.24 14.89 1.59
CA PRO A 105 -14.33 15.72 2.78
C PRO A 105 -14.79 14.96 4.03
N GLU A 106 -15.70 13.99 3.91
CA GLU A 106 -16.19 13.21 5.05
C GLU A 106 -15.07 12.33 5.65
N ILE A 107 -14.25 11.70 4.81
CA ILE A 107 -13.10 10.89 5.25
C ILE A 107 -12.04 11.79 5.90
N ILE A 108 -11.72 12.92 5.26
CA ILE A 108 -10.73 13.87 5.78
C ILE A 108 -11.20 14.48 7.11
N GLU A 109 -12.50 14.78 7.26
CA GLU A 109 -13.06 15.29 8.51
C GLU A 109 -13.03 14.27 9.64
N ASP A 110 -13.36 13.00 9.36
CA ASP A 110 -13.25 11.92 10.33
C ASP A 110 -11.80 11.75 10.80
N MET A 111 -10.86 11.69 9.86
CA MET A 111 -9.44 11.53 10.17
C MET A 111 -8.82 12.72 10.91
N LYS A 112 -9.36 13.93 10.78
CA LYS A 112 -8.89 15.10 11.55
C LYS A 112 -9.07 14.93 13.06
N LEU A 113 -9.99 14.08 13.50
CA LEU A 113 -10.19 13.78 14.92
C LEU A 113 -8.94 13.13 15.53
N ASP A 114 -8.29 12.25 14.76
CA ASP A 114 -7.08 11.54 15.18
C ASP A 114 -5.79 12.24 14.72
N ILE A 115 -5.80 12.84 13.52
CA ILE A 115 -4.64 13.46 12.87
C ILE A 115 -4.99 14.91 12.47
N PRO A 116 -4.83 15.90 13.37
CA PRO A 116 -5.26 17.28 13.13
C PRO A 116 -4.66 17.95 11.89
N ASN A 117 -3.47 17.52 11.47
CA ASN A 117 -2.73 18.04 10.32
C ASN A 117 -2.78 17.12 9.08
N ILE A 118 -3.79 16.23 8.98
CA ILE A 118 -3.95 15.27 7.88
C ILE A 118 -3.90 15.91 6.49
N VAL A 119 -4.51 17.10 6.33
CA VAL A 119 -4.54 17.82 5.05
C VAL A 119 -3.14 18.25 4.62
N ASP A 120 -2.34 18.75 5.55
CA ASP A 120 -0.95 19.13 5.27
C ASP A 120 -0.12 17.90 4.89
N ILE A 121 -0.28 16.79 5.62
CA ILE A 121 0.42 15.53 5.33
C ILE A 121 0.04 15.03 3.92
N PHE A 122 -1.25 14.94 3.63
CA PHE A 122 -1.75 14.41 2.36
C PHE A 122 -1.34 15.29 1.17
N VAL A 123 -1.60 16.59 1.22
CA VAL A 123 -1.35 17.49 0.07
C VAL A 123 0.14 17.81 -0.09
N MET A 124 0.86 18.07 1.02
CA MET A 124 2.23 18.58 0.93
C MET A 124 3.27 17.49 0.91
N GLU A 125 2.99 16.29 1.43
CA GLU A 125 3.96 15.20 1.47
C GLU A 125 3.63 14.12 0.43
N LEU A 126 2.40 13.60 0.37
CA LEU A 126 2.07 12.54 -0.58
C LEU A 126 1.97 13.06 -2.02
N VAL A 127 1.08 14.03 -2.29
CA VAL A 127 0.84 14.51 -3.68
C VAL A 127 2.13 15.04 -4.31
N LYS A 128 2.97 15.77 -3.57
CA LYS A 128 4.25 16.27 -4.10
C LYS A 128 5.28 15.18 -4.38
N THR A 129 5.20 14.04 -3.71
CA THR A 129 6.12 12.92 -3.91
C THR A 129 5.75 12.08 -5.14
N LEU A 130 4.48 12.15 -5.57
CA LEU A 130 3.96 11.42 -6.73
C LEU A 130 4.14 12.17 -8.08
N HIS A 131 4.77 13.34 -8.10
CA HIS A 131 4.99 14.21 -9.28
C HIS A 131 6.27 13.88 -10.06
#